data_AF-A0A7M7J3L1-F1
#
_entry.id   AF-A0A7M7J3L1-F1
#
_cell.length_a   1.000
_cell.length_b   1.000
_cell.length_c   1.000
_cell.angle_alpha   90.00
_cell.angle_beta   90.00
_cell.angle_gamma   90.00
#
_symmetry.space_group_name_H-M   'P 1'
#
loop_
_entity.id
_entity.type
_entity.pdbx_description
1 polymer ?
#
loop_
_entity_poly.entity_id
_entity_poly.type
_entity_poly.pdbx_seq_one_letter_code
_entity_poly.pdbx_strand_id
1 'polypeptide(L)'
;MKFCISLSQTPAFKAFDTKLWAEPIPGCEHYSSWSDEYLACMARTITSTIYHPVGTCKMGPAWDSNAVVDPELRVQGVTGLRVADASIMPDIVSGNTNAPAIMIGEKAADLVKRTWGTGPLHKSRQWGR
;
A
#
# COMPACT_ATOMS: atom_id res chain seq x y z
N MET A 1 -14.01 -13.42 2.86
CA MET A 1 -14.58 -14.72 2.41
C MET A 1 -16.00 -14.94 2.93
N LYS A 2 -16.28 -14.98 4.25
CA LYS A 2 -17.66 -15.14 4.78
C LYS A 2 -18.66 -14.14 4.21
N PHE A 3 -18.29 -12.85 4.12
CA PHE A 3 -19.11 -11.84 3.47
C PHE A 3 -19.44 -12.17 2.02
N CYS A 4 -18.46 -12.64 1.23
CA CYS A 4 -18.68 -13.04 -0.17
C CYS A 4 -19.64 -14.22 -0.28
N ILE A 5 -19.58 -15.18 0.65
CA ILE A 5 -20.53 -16.28 0.74
C ILE A 5 -21.94 -15.73 1.03
N SER A 6 -22.09 -14.84 2.01
CA SER A 6 -23.39 -14.20 2.29
C SER A 6 -23.90 -13.38 1.11
N LEU A 7 -23.02 -12.65 0.41
CA LEU A 7 -23.35 -11.87 -0.78
C LEU A 7 -23.89 -12.77 -1.91
N SER A 8 -23.29 -13.95 -2.12
CA SER A 8 -23.77 -14.93 -3.11
C SER A 8 -25.18 -15.45 -2.81
N GLN A 9 -25.66 -15.34 -1.57
CA GLN A 9 -26.97 -15.80 -1.15
C GLN A 9 -28.07 -14.74 -1.25
N THR A 10 -27.73 -13.52 -1.68
CA THR A 10 -28.68 -12.43 -1.86
C THR A 10 -29.64 -12.71 -3.04
N PRO A 11 -30.86 -12.11 -3.04
CA PRO A 11 -31.80 -12.29 -4.15
C PRO A 11 -31.24 -11.91 -5.51
N ALA A 12 -30.41 -10.86 -5.58
CA ALA A 12 -29.78 -10.41 -6.81
C ALA A 12 -28.88 -11.49 -7.43
N PHE A 13 -28.07 -12.17 -6.62
CA PHE A 13 -27.20 -13.27 -7.09
C PHE A 13 -28.00 -14.53 -7.40
N LYS A 14 -28.98 -14.88 -6.55
CA LYS A 14 -29.87 -16.03 -6.76
C LYS A 14 -30.71 -15.92 -8.03
N ALA A 15 -31.10 -14.72 -8.44
CA ALA A 15 -31.84 -14.50 -9.68
C ALA A 15 -31.06 -14.95 -10.94
N PHE A 16 -29.73 -15.07 -10.85
CA PHE A 16 -28.86 -15.56 -11.92
C PHE A 16 -28.35 -16.99 -11.70
N ASP A 17 -28.93 -17.75 -10.76
CA ASP A 17 -28.49 -19.12 -10.40
C ASP A 17 -26.97 -19.22 -10.11
N THR A 18 -26.38 -18.18 -9.51
CA THR A 18 -24.94 -18.18 -9.20
C THR A 18 -24.61 -19.24 -8.15
N LYS A 19 -23.58 -20.04 -8.42
CA LYS A 19 -23.10 -21.09 -7.53
C LYS A 19 -21.68 -20.78 -7.08
N LEU A 20 -21.38 -21.11 -5.82
CA LEU A 20 -19.99 -21.11 -5.37
C LEU A 20 -19.22 -22.21 -6.08
N TRP A 21 -17.93 -21.98 -6.30
CA TRP A 21 -17.03 -23.00 -6.82
C TRP A 21 -17.02 -24.20 -5.85
N ALA A 22 -17.39 -25.37 -6.35
CA ALA A 22 -17.65 -26.55 -5.52
C ALA A 22 -16.42 -27.45 -5.32
N GLU A 23 -15.42 -27.38 -6.21
CA GLU A 23 -14.22 -28.22 -6.06
C GLU A 23 -13.42 -27.81 -4.83
N PRO A 24 -13.01 -28.77 -3.99
CA PRO A 24 -12.14 -28.51 -2.85
C PRO A 24 -10.82 -27.86 -3.29
N ILE A 25 -10.33 -26.94 -2.48
CA ILE A 25 -9.00 -26.38 -2.68
C ILE A 25 -7.94 -27.45 -2.36
N PRO A 26 -6.95 -27.67 -3.25
CA PRO A 26 -5.87 -28.63 -2.99
C PRO A 26 -5.18 -28.41 -1.64
N GLY A 27 -5.05 -29.46 -0.84
CA GLY A 27 -4.48 -29.43 0.51
C GLY A 27 -5.43 -28.97 1.62
N CYS A 28 -6.70 -28.67 1.30
CA CYS A 28 -7.74 -28.30 2.27
C CYS A 28 -8.90 -29.30 2.33
N GLU A 29 -8.77 -30.46 1.67
CA GLU A 29 -9.84 -31.44 1.45
C GLU A 29 -10.36 -32.09 2.74
N HIS A 30 -9.53 -32.13 3.79
CA HIS A 30 -9.86 -32.72 5.08
C HIS A 30 -10.68 -31.80 6.00
N TYR A 31 -10.87 -30.54 5.63
CA TYR A 31 -11.76 -29.62 6.36
C TYR A 31 -13.17 -29.62 5.76
N SER A 32 -14.18 -29.51 6.62
CA SER A 32 -15.57 -29.34 6.19
C SER A 32 -15.72 -28.09 5.30
N SER A 33 -16.40 -28.22 4.17
CA SER A 33 -16.56 -27.12 3.21
C SER A 33 -17.09 -25.85 3.89
N TRP A 34 -16.44 -24.73 3.62
CA TRP A 34 -16.78 -23.40 4.15
C TRP A 34 -16.69 -23.24 5.68
N SER A 35 -16.09 -24.20 6.40
CA SER A 35 -15.76 -24.02 7.82
C SER A 35 -14.66 -22.97 8.01
N ASP A 36 -14.46 -22.50 9.24
CA ASP A 36 -13.41 -21.51 9.54
C ASP A 36 -12.01 -22.05 9.24
N GLU A 37 -11.80 -23.34 9.49
CA GLU A 37 -10.56 -24.05 9.17
C GLU A 37 -10.36 -24.15 7.66
N TYR A 38 -11.40 -24.51 6.90
CA TYR A 38 -11.36 -24.56 5.44
C TYR A 38 -11.05 -23.18 4.85
N LEU A 39 -11.75 -22.14 5.31
CA LEU A 39 -11.52 -20.76 4.86
C LEU A 39 -10.11 -20.28 5.21
N ALA A 40 -9.60 -20.60 6.40
CA ALA A 40 -8.24 -20.25 6.79
C ALA A 40 -7.19 -21.00 5.96
N CYS A 41 -7.42 -22.27 5.61
CA CYS A 41 -6.58 -23.03 4.69
C CYS A 41 -6.56 -22.39 3.31
N MET A 42 -7.73 -22.12 2.74
CA MET A 42 -7.89 -21.44 1.45
C MET A 42 -7.14 -20.10 1.41
N ALA A 43 -7.28 -19.25 2.44
CA ALA A 43 -6.57 -17.98 2.51
C ALA A 43 -5.03 -18.11 2.49
N ARG A 44 -4.47 -19.24 2.92
CA ARG A 44 -3.02 -19.49 2.86
C ARG A 44 -2.59 -20.11 1.52
N THR A 45 -3.43 -20.95 0.94
CA THR A 45 -3.07 -21.76 -0.24
C THR A 45 -3.23 -21.01 -1.56
N ILE A 46 -4.31 -20.24 -1.72
CA ILE A 46 -4.66 -19.65 -3.03
C ILE A 46 -4.50 -18.13 -3.09
N THR A 47 -4.03 -17.49 -2.02
CA THR A 47 -3.78 -16.05 -2.03
C THR A 47 -2.47 -15.74 -2.75
N SER A 48 -2.52 -14.79 -3.67
CA SER A 48 -1.34 -14.21 -4.30
C SER A 48 -1.26 -12.72 -3.99
N THR A 49 -0.07 -12.14 -4.17
CA THR A 49 0.05 -10.68 -4.21
C THR A 49 -0.67 -10.13 -5.44
N ILE A 50 -1.23 -8.93 -5.30
CA ILE A 50 -1.71 -8.11 -6.42
C ILE A 50 -0.69 -7.04 -6.84
N TYR A 51 0.57 -7.20 -6.41
CA TYR A 51 1.72 -6.37 -6.78
C TYR A 51 1.67 -4.92 -6.27
N HIS A 52 1.14 -4.70 -5.07
CA HIS A 52 1.08 -3.39 -4.42
C HIS A 52 1.88 -3.30 -3.10
N PRO A 53 3.18 -3.65 -3.05
CA PRO A 53 3.99 -3.46 -1.84
C PRO A 53 4.21 -1.96 -1.55
N VAL A 54 4.19 -1.60 -0.27
CA VAL A 54 4.41 -0.23 0.24
C VAL A 54 5.16 -0.27 1.59
N GLY A 55 5.55 0.89 2.12
CA GLY A 55 6.00 1.03 3.52
C GLY A 55 7.45 0.63 3.83
N THR A 56 8.25 0.24 2.83
CA THR A 56 9.67 -0.13 3.02
C THR A 56 10.59 1.06 3.33
N CYS A 57 10.15 2.30 3.09
CA CYS A 57 10.80 3.53 3.51
C CYS A 57 9.81 4.46 4.21
N LYS A 58 9.03 3.88 5.14
CA LYS A 58 7.92 4.53 5.85
C LYS A 58 8.18 5.99 6.22
N MET A 59 7.25 6.86 5.81
CA MET A 59 7.14 8.23 6.29
C MET A 59 6.60 8.25 7.72
N GLY A 60 7.20 9.06 8.58
CA GLY A 60 6.72 9.22 9.95
C GLY A 60 7.30 10.44 10.67
N PRO A 61 6.80 10.73 11.88
CA PRO A 61 7.32 11.81 12.71
C PRO A 61 8.73 11.49 13.23
N ALA A 62 9.46 12.52 13.66
CA ALA A 62 10.84 12.37 14.14
C ALA A 62 11.00 11.47 15.38
N TRP A 63 9.92 11.22 16.12
CA TRP A 63 9.92 10.33 17.29
C TRP A 63 9.59 8.88 16.92
N ASP A 64 9.16 8.59 15.69
CA ASP A 64 8.93 7.22 15.24
C ASP A 64 10.26 6.60 14.80
N SER A 65 10.78 5.70 15.64
CA SER A 65 12.05 5.02 15.40
C SER A 65 12.07 4.13 14.14
N ASN A 66 10.90 3.81 13.58
CA ASN A 66 10.77 3.02 12.35
C ASN A 66 10.59 3.90 11.10
N ALA A 67 10.53 5.22 11.24
CA ALA A 67 10.40 6.13 10.12
C ALA A 67 11.74 6.30 9.39
N VAL A 68 11.71 6.18 8.07
CA VAL A 68 12.87 6.37 7.19
C VAL A 68 12.88 7.79 6.61
N VAL A 69 11.71 8.32 6.27
CA VAL A 69 11.56 9.71 5.82
C VAL A 69 10.65 10.52 6.74
N ASP A 70 10.86 11.83 6.77
CA ASP A 70 9.99 12.77 7.47
C ASP A 70 8.79 13.21 6.58
N PRO A 71 7.84 14.01 7.09
CA PRO A 71 6.71 14.52 6.31
C PRO A 71 7.09 15.42 5.12
N GLU A 72 8.35 15.86 5.03
CA GLU A 72 8.90 16.57 3.87
C GLU A 72 9.63 15.63 2.90
N LEU A 73 9.50 14.31 3.09
CA LEU A 73 10.10 13.23 2.31
C LEU A 73 11.62 13.16 2.39
N ARG A 74 12.24 13.83 3.36
CA ARG A 74 13.68 13.80 3.55
C ARG A 74 14.07 12.55 4.31
N VAL A 75 15.13 11.88 3.86
CA VAL A 75 15.70 10.73 4.57
C VAL A 75 16.27 11.21 5.90
N GLN A 76 15.83 10.59 6.99
CA GLN A 76 16.30 10.97 8.32
C GLN A 76 17.80 10.69 8.46
N GLY A 77 18.55 11.67 8.95
CA GLY A 77 20.00 11.59 9.11
C GLY A 77 20.83 11.75 7.82
N VAL A 78 20.21 11.99 6.66
CA VAL A 78 20.93 12.18 5.39
C VAL A 78 20.57 13.51 4.73
N THR A 79 21.57 14.34 4.46
CA THR A 79 21.37 15.65 3.83
C THR A 79 21.18 15.50 2.32
N GLY A 80 20.18 16.19 1.77
CA GLY A 80 19.98 16.30 0.32
C GLY A 80 19.37 15.06 -0.35
N LEU A 81 18.93 14.06 0.42
CA LEU A 81 18.28 12.85 -0.09
C LEU A 81 16.80 12.79 0.27
N ARG A 82 15.97 12.35 -0.68
CA ARG A 82 14.53 12.13 -0.52
C ARG A 82 14.11 10.81 -1.15
N VAL A 83 12.99 10.25 -0.67
CA VAL A 83 12.31 9.11 -1.29
C VAL A 83 10.90 9.56 -1.69
N ALA A 84 10.49 9.27 -2.93
CA ALA A 84 9.26 9.81 -3.52
C ALA A 84 8.51 8.76 -4.35
N ASP A 85 8.31 7.57 -3.79
CA ASP A 85 7.54 6.47 -4.40
C ASP A 85 6.62 5.81 -3.36
N ALA A 86 6.02 4.66 -3.66
CA ALA A 86 5.09 4.01 -2.75
C ALA A 86 5.74 3.43 -1.47
N SER A 87 7.06 3.32 -1.41
CA SER A 87 7.75 2.85 -0.21
C SER A 87 7.54 3.77 1.00
N ILE A 88 7.23 5.06 0.78
CA ILE A 88 7.04 6.02 1.88
C ILE A 88 5.69 5.89 2.57
N MET A 89 4.71 5.19 1.98
CA MET A 89 3.37 5.12 2.56
C MET A 89 3.43 4.35 3.88
N PRO A 90 3.03 4.94 5.02
CA PRO A 90 3.05 4.23 6.30
C PRO A 90 2.08 3.05 6.33
N ASP A 91 0.96 3.17 5.63
CA ASP A 91 -0.06 2.13 5.45
C ASP A 91 -0.49 2.08 3.97
N ILE A 92 -0.88 0.91 3.49
CA ILE A 92 -1.43 0.76 2.13
C ILE A 92 -2.80 1.43 2.03
N VAL A 93 -3.04 2.14 0.93
CA VAL A 93 -4.35 2.77 0.69
C VAL A 93 -5.41 1.73 0.32
N SER A 94 -6.67 2.06 0.54
CA SER A 94 -7.82 1.28 0.04
C SER A 94 -8.01 1.46 -1.47
N GLY A 95 -7.15 0.83 -2.27
CA GLY A 95 -7.21 0.88 -3.73
C GLY A 95 -5.89 0.49 -4.38
N ASN A 96 -5.82 0.66 -5.71
CA ASN A 96 -4.58 0.44 -6.46
C ASN A 96 -3.55 1.53 -6.14
N THR A 97 -2.29 1.15 -5.96
CA THR A 97 -1.23 2.07 -5.48
C THR A 97 -0.66 3.00 -6.55
N ASN A 98 -1.00 2.80 -7.82
CA ASN A 98 -0.50 3.64 -8.93
C ASN A 98 -0.87 5.12 -8.78
N ALA A 99 -2.15 5.42 -8.55
CA ALA A 99 -2.60 6.81 -8.37
C ALA A 99 -1.94 7.49 -7.14
N PRO A 100 -1.89 6.86 -5.96
CA PRO A 100 -1.10 7.35 -4.84
C PRO A 100 0.39 7.55 -5.14
N ALA A 101 1.04 6.67 -5.91
CA ALA A 101 2.45 6.82 -6.28
C ALA A 101 2.69 8.08 -7.13
N ILE A 102 1.81 8.33 -8.12
CA ILE A 102 1.84 9.57 -8.92
C ILE A 102 1.66 10.79 -8.01
N MET A 103 0.68 10.75 -7.09
CA MET A 103 0.42 11.84 -6.15
C MET A 103 1.62 12.14 -5.24
N ILE A 104 2.35 11.10 -4.80
CA ILE A 104 3.58 11.26 -4.02
C ILE A 104 4.65 11.97 -4.87
N GLY A 105 4.82 11.56 -6.13
CA GLY A 105 5.74 12.20 -7.07
C GLY A 105 5.43 13.68 -7.29
N GLU A 106 4.16 14.02 -7.56
CA GLU A 106 3.69 15.40 -7.72
C GLU A 106 3.96 16.25 -6.46
N LYS A 107 3.63 15.70 -5.28
CA LYS A 107 3.89 16.37 -4.00
C LYS A 107 5.39 16.56 -3.76
N ALA A 108 6.21 15.57 -4.09
CA ALA A 108 7.65 15.64 -3.95
C ALA A 108 8.24 16.74 -4.84
N ALA A 109 7.78 16.86 -6.09
CA ALA A 109 8.20 17.91 -7.00
C ALA A 109 7.91 19.31 -6.41
N ASP A 110 6.73 19.50 -5.83
CA ASP A 110 6.38 20.74 -5.12
C ASP A 110 7.28 21.01 -3.91
N LEU A 111 7.56 20.00 -3.09
CA LEU A 111 8.43 20.17 -1.92
C LEU A 111 9.88 20.48 -2.31
N VAL A 112 10.38 19.88 -3.39
CA VAL A 112 11.71 20.19 -3.96
C VAL A 112 11.72 21.63 -4.48
N LYS A 113 10.72 22.04 -5.26
CA LYS A 113 10.57 23.44 -5.69
C LYS A 113 10.44 24.41 -4.52
N ARG A 114 9.80 24.06 -3.41
CA ARG A 114 9.76 24.93 -2.22
C ARG A 114 11.11 25.05 -1.52
N THR A 115 11.88 23.96 -1.53
CA THR A 115 13.21 23.92 -0.88
C THR A 115 14.26 24.66 -1.72
N TRP A 116 14.16 24.57 -3.05
CA TRP A 116 15.19 25.03 -3.99
C TRP A 116 14.73 26.13 -4.96
N GLY A 117 13.42 26.36 -5.08
CA GLY A 117 12.84 27.30 -6.03
C GLY A 117 13.14 28.74 -5.67
N THR A 118 13.49 29.48 -6.70
CA THR A 118 13.99 30.84 -6.66
C THR A 118 12.88 31.86 -6.42
N GLY A 119 12.74 32.34 -5.18
CA GLY A 119 12.63 33.79 -4.97
C GLY A 119 13.88 34.49 -5.53
N PRO A 120 13.87 35.82 -5.75
CA PRO A 120 14.90 36.50 -6.55
C PRO A 120 16.29 36.07 -6.10
N LEU A 121 16.98 35.35 -6.99
CA LEU A 121 18.32 34.75 -6.87
C LEU A 121 18.95 35.01 -5.50
N HIS A 122 18.70 34.11 -4.54
CA HIS A 122 19.39 34.18 -3.26
C HIS A 122 20.86 33.81 -3.50
N LYS A 123 21.66 34.83 -3.80
CA LYS A 123 23.11 34.82 -3.91
C LYS A 123 23.74 34.49 -2.55
N SER A 124 23.51 33.31 -1.96
CA SER A 124 24.24 32.90 -0.76
C SER A 124 23.87 31.49 -0.29
N ARG A 125 24.09 30.47 -1.12
CA ARG A 125 24.49 29.18 -0.58
C ARG A 125 25.65 28.68 -1.39
N GLN A 126 26.84 29.14 -1.00
CA GLN A 126 28.07 28.44 -1.31
C GLN A 126 27.89 27.00 -0.87
N TRP A 127 28.05 26.09 -1.81
CA TRP A 127 28.22 24.67 -1.55
C TRP A 127 29.46 24.52 -0.67
N GLY A 128 29.25 24.47 0.64
CA GLY A 128 30.30 24.29 1.64
C GLY A 128 30.43 22.81 1.94
N ARG A 129 31.47 22.21 1.35
CA ARG A 129 32.12 20.92 1.65
C ARG A 129 31.22 19.72 1.93
#